data_AF-A0A7X4JUA7-F1
#
_entry.id   AF-A0A7X4JUA7-F1
#
_cell.length_a   1.000
_cell.length_b   1.000
_cell.length_c   1.000
_cell.angle_alpha   90.00
_cell.angle_beta   90.00
_cell.angle_gamma   90.00
#
_symmetry.space_group_name_H-M   'P 1'
#
loop_
_entity.id
_entity.type
_entity.pdbx_description
1 polymer ?
#
loop_
_entity_poly.entity_id
_entity_poly.type
_entity_poly.pdbx_seq_one_letter_code
_entity_poly.pdbx_strand_id
1 'polypeptide(L)' 'MSPGTAVALLVVDVQNDFCAGGALAVPDGDLVVDPINRLLAAHSAAGAAIFATRDWHPVGSSHFSDQGGDWPVHC' A
#
# COMPACT_ATOMS: atom_id res chain seq x y z
N MET A 1 -30.12 18.85 1.81
CA MET A 1 -29.06 18.06 2.46
C MET A 1 -27.77 18.77 2.17
N SER A 2 -27.09 19.34 3.18
CA SER A 2 -25.70 19.76 2.98
C SER A 2 -24.89 18.50 2.66
N PRO A 3 -24.02 18.50 1.63
CA PRO A 3 -23.15 17.36 1.41
C PRO A 3 -22.25 17.25 2.64
N GLY A 4 -22.54 16.30 3.52
CA GLY A 4 -21.63 15.96 4.59
C GLY A 4 -20.30 15.55 3.96
N THR A 5 -19.18 15.94 4.56
CA THR A 5 -17.86 15.55 4.08
C THR A 5 -17.76 14.03 4.12
N ALA A 6 -17.77 13.38 2.96
CA ALA A 6 -17.59 11.93 2.86
C ALA A 6 -16.11 11.60 3.14
N VAL A 7 -15.88 10.66 4.04
CA VAL A 7 -14.53 10.17 4.37
C VAL A 7 -14.30 8.85 3.64
N ALA A 8 -13.08 8.67 3.13
CA ALA A 8 -12.62 7.43 2.51
C ALA A 8 -11.26 7.03 3.10
N LEU A 9 -10.99 5.73 3.12
CA LEU A 9 -9.69 5.17 3.49
C LEU A 9 -8.94 4.74 2.22
N LEU A 10 -7.70 5.22 2.06
CA LEU A 10 -6.77 4.75 1.02
C LEU A 10 -5.60 4.04 1.69
N VAL A 11 -5.43 2.75 1.41
CA VAL A 11 -4.29 1.94 1.83
C VAL A 11 -3.25 1.95 0.71
N VAL A 12 -2.06 2.49 0.98
CA VAL A 12 -1.03 2.68 -0.05
C VAL A 12 0.03 1.60 0.10
N ASP A 13 0.14 0.75 -0.93
CA ASP A 13 1.26 -0.16 -1.20
C ASP A 13 1.72 -1.00 0.01
N VAL A 14 0.77 -1.51 0.78
CA VAL A 14 1.04 -2.50 1.84
C VAL A 14 1.19 -3.88 1.19
N GLN A 15 2.32 -4.08 0.51
CA GLN A 15 2.66 -5.28 -0.24
C GLN A 15 3.86 -5.98 0.39
N ASN A 16 3.96 -7.30 0.19
CA ASN A 16 4.99 -8.13 0.79
C ASN A 16 6.42 -7.62 0.55
N ASP A 17 6.70 -7.09 -0.65
CA ASP A 17 8.04 -6.59 -0.98
C ASP A 17 8.44 -5.35 -0.20
N PHE A 18 7.48 -4.60 0.35
CA PHE A 18 7.74 -3.45 1.20
C PHE A 18 7.69 -3.79 2.70
N CYS A 19 7.33 -5.01 3.07
CA CYS A 19 7.33 -5.50 4.44
C CYS A 19 8.64 -6.23 4.81
N ALA A 20 8.80 -6.58 6.08
CA ALA A 20 9.99 -7.28 6.58
C ALA A 20 10.29 -8.56 5.76
N GLY A 21 11.52 -8.65 5.24
CA GLY A 21 11.97 -9.76 4.39
C GLY A 21 11.62 -9.64 2.90
N GLY A 22 10.92 -8.58 2.50
CA GLY A 22 10.59 -8.25 1.11
C GLY A 22 11.78 -7.69 0.31
N ALA A 23 11.63 -7.65 -1.02
CA ALA A 23 12.69 -7.19 -1.92
C ALA A 23 13.10 -5.72 -1.73
N LEU A 24 12.17 -4.86 -1.30
CA LEU A 24 12.37 -3.45 -1.02
C LEU A 24 11.78 -3.08 0.36
N ALA A 25 12.16 -3.84 1.38
CA ALA A 25 11.59 -3.73 2.71
C ALA A 25 11.76 -2.33 3.33
N VAL A 26 10.65 -1.76 3.80
CA VAL A 26 10.64 -0.56 4.64
C VAL A 26 10.92 -0.98 6.10
N PRO A 27 11.81 -0.29 6.83
CA PRO A 27 12.03 -0.58 8.26
C PRO A 27 10.72 -0.57 9.05
N ASP A 28 10.47 -1.66 9.78
CA ASP A 28 9.23 -1.88 10.56
C ASP A 28 7.92 -1.76 9.74
N GLY A 29 8.01 -1.93 8.42
CA GLY A 29 6.89 -1.72 7.49
C GLY A 29 5.70 -2.67 7.71
N ASP A 30 5.90 -3.82 8.33
CA ASP A 30 4.86 -4.77 8.72
C ASP A 30 4.04 -4.31 9.93
N LEU A 31 4.58 -3.42 10.78
CA LEU A 31 3.87 -2.92 11.96
C LEU A 31 2.63 -2.07 11.60
N VAL A 32 2.51 -1.60 10.36
CA VAL A 32 1.35 -0.82 9.89
C VAL A 32 0.12 -1.68 9.61
N VAL A 33 0.29 -3.00 9.45
CA VAL A 33 -0.80 -3.92 9.10
C VAL A 33 -1.89 -3.92 10.17
N ASP A 34 -1.51 -4.02 11.44
CA ASP A 34 -2.46 -4.04 12.57
C ASP A 34 -3.28 -2.74 12.70
N PRO A 35 -2.66 -1.53 12.69
CA PRO A 35 -3.40 -0.27 12.61
C PRO A 35 -4.33 -0.18 11.40
N ILE A 36 -3.88 -0.60 10.22
CA ILE A 36 -4.69 -0.56 8.98
C ILE A 36 -5.89 -1.48 9.11
N ASN A 37 -5.75 -2.69 9.65
CA ASN A 37 -6.85 -3.61 9.88
C ASN A 37 -7.94 -3.01 10.79
N ARG A 38 -7.55 -2.25 11.82
CA ARG A 38 -8.51 -1.53 12.68
C ARG A 38 -9.23 -0.41 11.92
N LEU A 39 -8.50 0.33 11.08
CA LEU A 39 -9.09 1.37 10.24
C LEU A 39 -10.06 0.80 9.20
N LEU A 40 -9.70 -0.32 8.57
CA LEU A 40 -10.55 -1.05 7.63
C LEU A 40 -11.87 -1.47 8.29
N ALA A 41 -11.80 -2.04 9.50
CA ALA A 41 -12.99 -2.42 10.26
C ALA A 41 -13.88 -1.22 10.58
N ALA A 42 -13.29 -0.11 11.04
CA ALA A 42 -14.04 1.11 11.37
C ALA A 42 -14.70 1.76 10.14
N HIS A 43 -13.98 1.86 9.02
CA HIS A 43 -14.51 2.45 7.78
C HIS A 43 -15.56 1.56 7.13
N SER A 44 -15.36 0.23 7.16
CA SER A 44 -16.35 -0.73 6.67
C SER A 44 -17.65 -0.64 7.48
N ALA A 45 -17.56 -0.57 8.82
CA ALA A 45 -18.72 -0.40 9.69
C ALA A 45 -19.46 0.93 9.45
N ALA A 46 -18.74 1.99 9.07
CA ALA A 46 -19.31 3.29 8.73
C ALA A 46 -19.88 3.38 7.30
N GLY A 47 -19.74 2.32 6.48
CA GLY A 47 -20.11 2.35 5.07
C GLY A 47 -19.25 3.32 4.23
N ALA A 48 -18.05 3.65 4.72
CA ALA A 48 -17.13 4.54 4.03
C ALA A 48 -16.43 3.82 2.86
N ALA A 49 -16.03 4.57 1.84
CA ALA A 49 -15.28 4.02 0.73
C ALA A 49 -13.87 3.60 1.18
N ILE A 50 -13.42 2.43 0.71
CA ILE A 50 -12.10 1.88 1.00
C ILE A 50 -11.44 1.55 -0.34
N PHE A 51 -10.22 2.06 -0.52
CA PHE A 51 -9.39 1.81 -1.69
C PHE A 51 -8.03 1.29 -1.25
N ALA A 52 -7.39 0.51 -2.10
CA ALA A 52 -6.01 0.09 -1.94
C ALA A 52 -5.26 0.29 -3.25
N THR A 53 -4.04 0.83 -3.17
CA THR A 53 -3.12 0.84 -4.31
C THR A 53 -2.22 -0.37 -4.26
N ARG A 54 -1.55 -0.61 -5.39
CA ARG A 54 -0.42 -1.51 -5.47
C ARG A 54 0.55 -0.96 -6.51
N ASP A 55 1.83 -1.05 -6.21
CA ASP A 55 2.83 -1.15 -7.25
C ASP A 55 2.62 -2.47 -8.00
N TRP A 56 2.69 -2.40 -9.33
CA TRP A 56 2.41 -3.55 -10.20
C TRP A 56 3.28 -3.45 -11.45
N HIS A 57 4.49 -3.97 -11.34
CA HIS A 57 5.55 -3.72 -12.29
C HIS A 57 5.69 -4.86 -13.30
N PRO A 58 5.93 -4.57 -14.59
CA PRO A 58 6.46 -5.59 -15.50
C PRO A 58 7.87 -6.01 -15.10
N VAL A 59 8.26 -7.24 -15.43
CA VAL A 59 9.58 -7.82 -15.10
C VAL A 59 10.78 -6.97 -15.55
N GLY A 60 10.61 -6.12 -16.58
CA GLY A 60 11.65 -5.22 -17.11
C GLY A 60 11.37 -3.74 -16.90
N SER A 61 10.79 -3.34 -15.77
CA SER A 61 10.54 -1.92 -15.45
C SER A 61 11.82 -1.10 -15.45
N SER A 62 11.77 0.11 -16.04
CA SER A 62 12.95 0.98 -16.17
C SER A 62 13.49 1.52 -14.85
N HIS A 63 12.72 1.47 -13.76
CA HIS A 63 13.19 1.88 -12.44
C HIS A 63 13.89 0.73 -11.68
N PHE A 64 13.94 -0.49 -12.24
CA PHE A 64 14.73 -1.56 -11.67
C PHE A 64 16.21 -1.38 -11.97
N SER A 65 17.07 -1.78 -11.04
CA SER A 65 18.51 -1.60 -11.11
C SER A 65 19.16 -2.36 -12.25
N ASP A 66 18.57 -3.48 -12.68
CA ASP A 66 19.01 -4.23 -13.86
C ASP A 66 18.63 -3.56 -15.19
N GLN A 67 17.70 -2.60 -15.17
CA GLN A 67 17.33 -1.70 -16.27
C GLN A 67 17.94 -0.30 -16.15
N GLY A 68 18.82 -0.06 -15.16
CA GLY A 68 19.48 1.22 -14.91
C GLY A 68 18.74 2.19 -13.99
N GLY A 69 17.70 1.72 -13.28
CA GLY A 69 17.02 2.48 -12.24
C GLY A 69 17.60 2.29 -10.83
N ASP A 70 16.89 2.82 -9.84
CA ASP A 70 17.39 2.90 -8.45
C ASP A 70 16.97 1.72 -7.56
N TRP A 71 15.93 0.97 -7.96
CA TRP A 71 15.27 0.00 -7.09
C TRP A 71 15.61 -1.44 -7.48
N PRO A 72 15.67 -2.39 -6.52
CA PRO A 72 15.69 -3.81 -6.87
C PRO A 72 14.39 -4.20 -7.58
N VAL A 73 14.36 -5.36 -8.24
CA VAL A 73 13.10 -5.93 -8.74
C VAL A 73 12.15 -6.17 -7.57
N HIS A 74 10.94 -5.62 -7.65
CA HIS A 74 9.88 -5.71 -6.65
C HIS A 74 8.51 -5.57 -7.33
N CYS A 75 7.45 -6.02 -6.66
CA CYS A 75 6.04 -5.87 -7.03
C CYS A 75 5.73 -6.17 -8.51
#